data_AF-A0A7Y6R9G2-F1
#
_entry.id   AF-A0A7Y6R9G2-F1
#
_cell.length_a   1.000
_cell.length_b   1.000
_cell.length_c   1.000
_cell.angle_alpha   90.00
_cell.angle_beta   90.00
_cell.angle_gamma   90.00
#
_symmetry.space_group_name_H-M   'P 1'
#
loop_
_entity.id
_entity.type
_entity.pdbx_description
1 polymer ?
#
loop_
_entity_poly.entity_id
_entity_poly.type
_entity_poly.pdbx_seq_one_letter_code
_entity_poly.pdbx_strand_id
1 'polypeptide(L)'
;MLGQWLDWSLDEQLPDKKQGVFPSGSYHLYAPGVLELTPNTASHAAHACIFSAAIHGNETAPVELIGEWLSCLEAGSAILGAPVLVILGNLPALKAQQRFMTTNLNRLFKRELHAEGEEPERARALMAAVDDFYARHSGLPKLHYDLHTAIRDSRYPRFVVEPFADSSTDAEQWGWLAAADMQAVLHQHQHSWTFSHYSKHYHAAQAFTFELGRVAPFGQNDLASLKPMLALLTALSEGHSPAHQPASQMQFFKVQHELIRQSDDFQLCFAEDTANFNRFEPGTLLAQDGEAGEFRVGETPLHVVFPNANVEVGARAALLVAPVT
;
A
#
# COMPACT_ATOMS: atom_id res chain seq x y z
N MET A 1 8.94 -23.06 -6.97
CA MET A 1 7.49 -23.32 -6.79
C MET A 1 6.81 -22.06 -6.29
N LEU A 2 7.25 -21.47 -5.17
CA LEU A 2 6.83 -20.13 -4.77
C LEU A 2 7.51 -19.06 -5.65
N GLY A 3 8.78 -19.27 -6.04
CA GLY A 3 9.45 -18.38 -7.00
C GLY A 3 8.85 -18.37 -8.42
N GLN A 4 8.09 -19.41 -8.79
CA GLN A 4 7.40 -19.50 -10.09
C GLN A 4 5.97 -18.93 -10.05
N TRP A 5 5.46 -18.61 -8.87
CA TRP A 5 4.11 -18.06 -8.71
C TRP A 5 3.97 -16.68 -9.37
N LEU A 6 5.05 -15.88 -9.37
CA LEU A 6 5.07 -14.59 -10.07
C LEU A 6 4.82 -14.79 -11.57
N ASP A 7 5.52 -15.75 -12.20
CA ASP A 7 5.36 -16.04 -13.63
C ASP A 7 3.93 -16.51 -13.96
N TRP A 8 3.39 -17.46 -13.19
CA TRP A 8 1.99 -17.92 -13.38
C TRP A 8 0.98 -16.80 -13.20
N SER A 9 1.21 -15.91 -12.24
CA SER A 9 0.34 -14.76 -12.01
C SER A 9 0.38 -13.77 -13.16
N LEU A 10 1.55 -13.49 -13.73
CA LEU A 10 1.73 -12.60 -14.88
C LEU A 10 1.12 -13.15 -16.18
N ASP A 11 1.00 -14.46 -16.29
CA ASP A 11 0.28 -15.13 -17.39
C ASP A 11 -1.21 -15.29 -17.12
N GLU A 12 -1.70 -14.82 -15.97
CA GLU A 12 -3.09 -14.91 -15.53
C GLU A 12 -3.61 -16.37 -15.51
N GLN A 13 -2.70 -17.32 -15.29
CA GLN A 13 -2.97 -18.74 -15.29
C GLN A 13 -2.83 -19.32 -13.89
N LEU A 14 -3.68 -20.29 -13.57
CA LEU A 14 -3.47 -21.16 -12.41
C LEU A 14 -2.89 -22.49 -12.90
N PRO A 15 -1.83 -23.01 -12.27
CA PRO A 15 -1.36 -24.36 -12.57
C PRO A 15 -2.45 -25.39 -12.19
N ASP A 16 -2.42 -26.57 -12.81
CA ASP A 16 -3.33 -27.69 -12.49
C ASP A 16 -3.34 -28.00 -10.99
N LYS A 17 -2.16 -27.91 -10.36
CA LYS A 17 -1.98 -28.11 -8.93
C LYS A 17 -1.99 -26.76 -8.19
N LYS A 18 -3.16 -26.38 -7.67
CA LYS A 18 -3.37 -25.13 -6.93
C LYS A 18 -2.88 -25.13 -5.48
N GLN A 19 -2.45 -26.28 -4.96
CA GLN A 19 -2.01 -26.43 -3.57
C GLN A 19 -0.70 -27.19 -3.50
N GLY A 20 0.12 -26.91 -2.50
CA GLY A 20 1.35 -27.67 -2.27
C GLY A 20 1.94 -27.40 -0.90
N VAL A 21 3.13 -27.96 -0.68
CA VAL A 21 3.85 -27.90 0.59
C VAL A 21 5.26 -27.42 0.36
N PHE A 22 5.81 -26.73 1.35
CA PHE A 22 7.20 -26.31 1.46
C PHE A 22 7.67 -26.56 2.90
N PRO A 23 8.98 -26.43 3.23
CA PRO A 23 9.53 -26.95 4.49
C PRO A 23 8.78 -26.54 5.77
N SER A 24 8.28 -25.30 5.83
CA SER A 24 7.62 -24.74 7.02
C SER A 24 6.10 -24.62 6.91
N GLY A 25 5.49 -25.02 5.78
CA GLY A 25 4.04 -24.84 5.60
C GLY A 25 3.46 -25.41 4.31
N SER A 26 2.26 -24.94 4.00
CA SER A 26 1.53 -25.24 2.77
C SER A 26 1.08 -23.96 2.09
N TYR A 27 0.79 -24.04 0.79
CA TYR A 27 0.27 -22.92 0.02
C TYR A 27 -1.00 -23.30 -0.75
N HIS A 28 -1.84 -22.29 -1.00
CA HIS A 28 -3.03 -22.38 -1.84
C HIS A 28 -3.11 -21.17 -2.78
N LEU A 29 -3.24 -21.42 -4.07
CA LEU A 29 -3.53 -20.45 -5.13
C LEU A 29 -5.05 -20.34 -5.35
N TYR A 30 -5.68 -19.30 -4.84
CA TYR A 30 -7.14 -19.10 -5.00
C TYR A 30 -7.50 -18.51 -6.36
N ALA A 31 -6.68 -17.58 -6.84
CA ALA A 31 -6.84 -16.88 -8.10
C ALA A 31 -5.45 -16.44 -8.61
N PRO A 32 -5.30 -16.05 -9.90
CA PRO A 32 -4.09 -15.41 -10.36
C PRO A 32 -3.73 -14.21 -9.46
N GLY A 33 -2.47 -14.17 -9.00
CA GLY A 33 -1.99 -13.16 -8.06
C GLY A 33 -2.56 -13.26 -6.65
N VAL A 34 -3.24 -14.34 -6.24
CA VAL A 34 -3.75 -14.53 -4.87
C VAL A 34 -3.25 -15.86 -4.30
N LEU A 35 -2.27 -15.76 -3.41
CA LEU A 35 -1.55 -16.88 -2.79
C LEU A 35 -1.72 -16.82 -1.27
N GLU A 36 -2.30 -17.84 -0.67
CA GLU A 36 -2.29 -18.00 0.79
C GLU A 36 -1.20 -19.00 1.19
N LEU A 37 -0.45 -18.65 2.22
CA LEU A 37 0.53 -19.49 2.87
C LEU A 37 0.05 -19.80 4.29
N THR A 38 0.07 -21.08 4.67
CA THR A 38 -0.37 -21.55 5.98
C THR A 38 0.78 -22.30 6.66
N PRO A 39 1.22 -21.88 7.86
CA PRO A 39 2.32 -22.54 8.56
C PRO A 39 1.89 -23.94 9.04
N ASN A 40 2.84 -24.88 9.12
CA ASN A 40 2.60 -26.20 9.73
C ASN A 40 2.26 -26.07 11.22
N THR A 41 2.91 -25.12 11.89
CA THR A 41 2.71 -24.78 13.30
C THR A 41 2.69 -23.25 13.43
N ALA A 42 1.57 -22.69 13.87
CA ALA A 42 1.48 -21.26 14.12
C ALA A 42 2.30 -20.85 15.36
N SER A 43 3.03 -19.74 15.26
CA SER A 43 3.73 -19.10 16.36
C SER A 43 2.73 -18.46 17.34
N HIS A 44 3.14 -18.32 18.61
CA HIS A 44 2.33 -17.66 19.64
C HIS A 44 2.10 -16.17 19.36
N ALA A 45 3.00 -15.51 18.64
CA ALA A 45 2.87 -14.10 18.24
C ALA A 45 2.41 -13.93 16.78
N ALA A 46 1.79 -14.96 16.20
CA ALA A 46 1.29 -14.92 14.83
C ALA A 46 0.18 -13.88 14.64
N HIS A 47 0.22 -13.23 13.47
CA HIS A 47 -0.83 -12.36 12.97
C HIS A 47 -1.43 -12.99 11.70
N ALA A 48 -2.67 -12.64 11.36
CA ALA A 48 -3.21 -12.85 10.02
C ALA A 48 -2.68 -11.73 9.11
N CYS A 49 -1.62 -12.01 8.36
CA CYS A 49 -0.90 -11.02 7.57
C CYS A 49 -1.41 -10.97 6.13
N ILE A 50 -1.73 -9.78 5.62
CA ILE A 50 -1.90 -9.55 4.18
C ILE A 50 -0.75 -8.69 3.69
N PHE A 51 0.00 -9.19 2.71
CA PHE A 51 1.02 -8.42 1.99
C PHE A 51 0.55 -8.26 0.55
N SER A 52 0.18 -7.04 0.17
CA SER A 52 -0.28 -6.74 -1.17
C SER A 52 0.70 -5.82 -1.90
N ALA A 53 0.82 -6.01 -3.21
CA ALA A 53 1.65 -5.23 -4.10
C ALA A 53 0.99 -5.13 -5.46
N ALA A 54 1.52 -4.28 -6.34
CA ALA A 54 1.03 -4.09 -7.69
C ALA A 54 -0.47 -3.78 -7.77
N ILE A 55 -1.04 -3.09 -6.78
CA ILE A 55 -2.38 -2.47 -6.93
C ILE A 55 -2.34 -1.46 -8.07
N HIS A 56 -1.20 -0.77 -8.24
CA HIS A 56 -0.82 -0.14 -9.50
C HIS A 56 0.27 -0.96 -10.21
N GLY A 57 0.15 -1.15 -11.52
CA GLY A 57 1.01 -2.06 -12.27
C GLY A 57 2.44 -1.57 -12.55
N ASN A 58 2.68 -0.26 -12.51
CA ASN A 58 4.01 0.31 -12.77
C ASN A 58 4.93 0.31 -11.53
N GLU A 59 4.47 -0.23 -10.41
CA GLU A 59 5.13 -0.21 -9.11
C GLU A 59 5.78 -1.56 -8.82
N THR A 60 6.97 -1.79 -9.39
CA THR A 60 7.56 -3.15 -9.46
C THR A 60 8.46 -3.52 -8.28
N ALA A 61 9.05 -2.54 -7.59
CA ALA A 61 9.91 -2.76 -6.40
C ALA A 61 9.26 -3.66 -5.33
N PRO A 62 7.99 -3.42 -4.92
CA PRO A 62 7.31 -4.28 -3.95
C PRO A 62 7.08 -5.71 -4.44
N VAL A 63 6.91 -5.92 -5.75
CA VAL A 63 6.75 -7.24 -6.35
C VAL A 63 8.05 -8.03 -6.24
N GLU A 64 9.18 -7.40 -6.55
CA GLU A 64 10.51 -7.99 -6.41
C GLU A 64 10.84 -8.30 -4.94
N LEU A 65 10.50 -7.39 -4.03
CA LEU A 65 10.66 -7.58 -2.58
C LEU A 65 9.88 -8.81 -2.08
N ILE A 66 8.62 -8.96 -2.49
CA ILE A 66 7.81 -10.14 -2.18
C ILE A 66 8.42 -11.40 -2.81
N GLY A 67 8.94 -11.31 -4.04
CA GLY A 67 9.64 -12.40 -4.70
C GLY A 67 10.88 -12.88 -3.94
N GLU A 68 11.68 -11.95 -3.41
CA GLU A 68 12.84 -12.24 -2.56
C GLU A 68 12.41 -12.94 -1.26
N TRP A 69 11.38 -12.43 -0.58
CA TRP A 69 10.83 -13.05 0.63
C TRP A 69 10.30 -14.47 0.38
N LEU A 70 9.51 -14.67 -0.69
CA LEU A 70 9.01 -16.00 -1.08
C LEU A 70 10.14 -16.97 -1.40
N SER A 71 11.23 -16.48 -2.01
CA SER A 71 12.41 -17.28 -2.29
C SER A 71 13.13 -17.71 -1.01
N CYS A 72 13.20 -16.85 0.01
CA CYS A 72 13.72 -17.20 1.33
C CYS A 72 12.90 -18.30 2.03
N LEU A 73 11.57 -18.25 1.93
CA LEU A 73 10.68 -19.30 2.45
C LEU A 73 10.88 -20.63 1.71
N GLU A 74 10.99 -20.59 0.39
CA GLU A 74 11.21 -21.78 -0.44
C GLU A 74 12.59 -22.42 -0.17
N ALA A 75 13.62 -21.59 0.04
CA ALA A 75 14.98 -22.03 0.38
C ALA A 75 15.12 -22.50 1.84
N GLY A 76 14.14 -22.21 2.70
CA GLY A 76 14.19 -22.50 4.13
C GLY A 76 15.13 -21.61 4.94
N SER A 77 15.57 -20.48 4.38
CA SER A 77 16.33 -19.45 5.10
C SER A 77 15.43 -18.55 5.96
N ALA A 78 14.12 -18.55 5.68
CA ALA A 78 13.07 -18.03 6.54
C ALA A 78 12.04 -19.14 6.82
N ILE A 79 11.36 -19.06 7.96
CA ILE A 79 10.35 -20.04 8.38
C ILE A 79 8.97 -19.37 8.38
N LEU A 80 7.93 -20.04 7.89
CA LEU A 80 6.58 -19.52 8.07
C LEU A 80 6.04 -19.92 9.45
N GLY A 81 5.68 -18.93 10.27
CA GLY A 81 5.04 -19.11 11.58
C GLY A 81 3.71 -18.36 11.73
N ALA A 82 3.32 -17.57 10.73
CA ALA A 82 2.04 -16.88 10.67
C ALA A 82 1.34 -17.15 9.32
N PRO A 83 0.00 -17.21 9.26
CA PRO A 83 -0.69 -17.27 7.98
C PRO A 83 -0.52 -15.95 7.21
N VAL A 84 -0.18 -16.04 5.93
CA VAL A 84 0.04 -14.87 5.07
C VAL A 84 -0.77 -14.99 3.78
N LEU A 85 -1.53 -13.97 3.45
CA LEU A 85 -2.13 -13.79 2.13
C LEU A 85 -1.28 -12.81 1.32
N VAL A 86 -0.75 -13.28 0.20
CA VAL A 86 0.02 -12.49 -0.76
C VAL A 86 -0.89 -12.13 -1.92
N ILE A 87 -0.96 -10.84 -2.25
CA ILE A 87 -1.81 -10.31 -3.33
C ILE A 87 -0.98 -9.51 -4.32
N LEU A 88 -1.08 -9.85 -5.60
CA LEU A 88 -0.74 -8.99 -6.73
C LEU A 88 -2.02 -8.38 -7.29
N GLY A 89 -2.15 -7.07 -7.16
CA GLY A 89 -3.41 -6.35 -7.33
C GLY A 89 -3.95 -6.36 -8.76
N ASN A 90 -3.26 -5.67 -9.67
CA ASN A 90 -3.68 -5.40 -11.05
C ASN A 90 -2.71 -6.06 -12.03
N LEU A 91 -2.93 -7.34 -12.30
CA LEU A 91 -2.05 -8.15 -13.16
C LEU A 91 -1.96 -7.64 -14.60
N PRO A 92 -3.06 -7.25 -15.28
CA PRO A 92 -2.99 -6.66 -16.61
C PRO A 92 -2.13 -5.39 -16.65
N ALA A 93 -2.32 -4.48 -15.68
CA ALA A 93 -1.52 -3.27 -15.59
C ALA A 93 -0.05 -3.56 -15.27
N LEU A 94 0.23 -4.56 -14.42
CA LEU A 94 1.58 -4.98 -14.08
C LEU A 94 2.33 -5.49 -15.31
N LYS A 95 1.66 -6.34 -16.11
CA LYS A 95 2.20 -6.85 -17.38
C LYS A 95 2.45 -5.73 -18.40
N ALA A 96 1.55 -4.75 -18.45
CA ALA A 96 1.69 -3.58 -19.31
C ALA A 96 2.69 -2.53 -18.77
N GLN A 97 3.17 -2.67 -17.53
CA GLN A 97 3.94 -1.65 -16.79
C GLN A 97 3.25 -0.29 -16.74
N GLN A 98 1.91 -0.31 -16.67
CA GLN A 98 1.07 0.87 -16.57
C GLN A 98 0.53 1.00 -15.16
N ARG A 99 0.17 2.22 -14.75
CA ARG A 99 -0.40 2.45 -13.42
C ARG A 99 -1.72 1.70 -13.23
N PHE A 100 -2.59 1.79 -14.20
CA PHE A 100 -3.87 1.10 -14.29
C PHE A 100 -4.26 1.03 -15.77
N MET A 101 -5.22 0.19 -16.13
CA MET A 101 -5.68 0.02 -17.50
C MET A 101 -6.78 1.03 -17.85
N THR A 102 -7.84 1.08 -17.04
CA THR A 102 -9.01 1.94 -17.31
C THR A 102 -9.27 2.91 -16.17
N THR A 103 -9.25 2.43 -14.93
CA THR A 103 -9.53 3.21 -13.73
C THR A 103 -8.60 2.81 -12.59
N ASN A 104 -8.32 3.75 -11.69
CA ASN A 104 -7.43 3.46 -10.57
C ASN A 104 -8.06 2.45 -9.61
N LEU A 105 -7.55 1.21 -9.61
CA LEU A 105 -7.98 0.12 -8.74
C LEU A 105 -7.99 0.53 -7.25
N ASN A 106 -7.02 1.33 -6.80
CA ASN A 106 -6.91 1.82 -5.42
C ASN A 106 -7.93 2.92 -5.05
N ARG A 107 -9.00 3.08 -5.83
CA ARG A 107 -10.18 3.92 -5.54
C ARG A 107 -11.48 3.13 -5.45
N LEU A 108 -11.42 1.81 -5.63
CA LEU A 108 -12.60 0.97 -5.83
C LEU A 108 -12.97 0.11 -4.60
N PHE A 109 -12.16 0.13 -3.55
CA PHE A 109 -12.30 -0.82 -2.44
C PHE A 109 -13.36 -0.39 -1.41
N LYS A 110 -14.63 -0.52 -1.80
CA LYS A 110 -15.80 -0.35 -0.94
C LYS A 110 -16.85 -1.42 -1.24
N ARG A 111 -17.60 -1.86 -0.23
CA ARG A 111 -18.63 -2.92 -0.40
C ARG A 111 -19.72 -2.51 -1.39
N GLU A 112 -20.10 -1.24 -1.42
CA GLU A 112 -21.10 -0.66 -2.32
C GLU A 112 -20.49 -0.22 -3.67
N LEU A 113 -19.66 -1.08 -4.28
CA LEU A 113 -19.08 -0.81 -5.60
C LEU A 113 -20.05 -1.20 -6.72
N HIS A 114 -20.64 -0.21 -7.39
CA HIS A 114 -21.59 -0.41 -8.49
C HIS A 114 -20.94 -0.39 -9.89
N ALA A 115 -19.71 0.12 -10.01
CA ALA A 115 -19.02 0.21 -11.29
C ALA A 115 -18.76 -1.18 -11.89
N GLU A 116 -18.84 -1.30 -13.21
CA GLU A 116 -18.57 -2.52 -13.95
C GLU A 116 -17.28 -2.38 -14.78
N GLY A 117 -16.69 -3.50 -15.18
CA GLY A 117 -15.43 -3.55 -15.90
C GLY A 117 -14.34 -4.31 -15.15
N GLU A 118 -13.19 -4.49 -15.81
CA GLU A 118 -12.13 -5.39 -15.35
C GLU A 118 -11.57 -5.00 -13.96
N GLU A 119 -11.24 -3.71 -13.74
CA GLU A 119 -10.72 -3.26 -12.44
C GLU A 119 -11.77 -3.28 -11.31
N PRO A 120 -13.03 -2.86 -11.53
CA PRO A 120 -14.09 -3.08 -10.54
C PRO A 120 -14.34 -4.56 -10.20
N GLU A 121 -14.32 -5.46 -11.18
CA GLU A 121 -14.42 -6.90 -10.94
C GLU A 121 -13.22 -7.44 -10.17
N ARG A 122 -12.00 -7.00 -10.53
CA ARG A 122 -10.79 -7.32 -9.77
C ARG A 122 -10.87 -6.82 -8.34
N ALA A 123 -11.35 -5.60 -8.11
CA ALA A 123 -11.56 -5.05 -6.77
C ALA A 123 -12.49 -5.94 -5.93
N ARG A 124 -13.62 -6.39 -6.50
CA ARG A 124 -14.54 -7.32 -5.81
C ARG A 124 -13.87 -8.65 -5.47
N ALA A 125 -13.10 -9.23 -6.40
CA ALA A 125 -12.39 -10.47 -6.15
C ALA A 125 -11.36 -10.33 -5.02
N LEU A 126 -10.62 -9.21 -4.99
CA LEU A 126 -9.65 -8.93 -3.92
C LEU A 126 -10.33 -8.65 -2.57
N MET A 127 -11.43 -7.90 -2.54
CA MET A 127 -12.23 -7.69 -1.33
C MET A 127 -12.75 -9.01 -0.76
N ALA A 128 -13.27 -9.90 -1.62
CA ALA A 128 -13.71 -11.23 -1.21
C ALA A 128 -12.54 -12.08 -0.64
N ALA A 129 -11.36 -12.04 -1.28
CA ALA A 129 -10.18 -12.75 -0.80
C ALA A 129 -9.73 -12.26 0.60
N VAL A 130 -9.80 -10.94 0.85
CA VAL A 130 -9.53 -10.35 2.18
C VAL A 130 -10.55 -10.83 3.21
N ASP A 131 -11.85 -10.73 2.88
CA ASP A 131 -12.95 -11.14 3.75
C ASP A 131 -12.80 -12.61 4.17
N ASP A 132 -12.55 -13.47 3.19
CA ASP A 132 -12.37 -14.90 3.34
C ASP A 132 -11.14 -15.27 4.16
N PHE A 133 -10.00 -14.59 3.93
CA PHE A 133 -8.77 -14.83 4.69
C PHE A 133 -8.92 -14.44 6.16
N TYR A 134 -9.48 -13.27 6.45
CA TYR A 134 -9.72 -12.85 7.83
C TYR A 134 -10.80 -13.66 8.52
N ALA A 135 -11.78 -14.22 7.79
CA ALA A 135 -12.74 -15.15 8.35
C ALA A 135 -12.06 -16.48 8.77
N ARG A 136 -11.21 -17.05 7.89
CA ARG A 136 -10.44 -18.27 8.18
C ARG A 136 -9.50 -18.12 9.37
N HIS A 137 -8.86 -16.96 9.52
CA HIS A 137 -7.90 -16.67 10.59
C HIS A 137 -8.45 -15.71 11.65
N SER A 138 -9.77 -15.77 11.91
CA SER A 138 -10.49 -14.84 12.80
C SER A 138 -9.99 -14.79 14.24
N GLY A 139 -9.25 -15.81 14.70
CA GLY A 139 -8.62 -15.85 16.02
C GLY A 139 -7.29 -15.10 16.15
N LEU A 140 -6.76 -14.54 15.06
CA LEU A 140 -5.48 -13.83 15.05
C LEU A 140 -5.67 -12.32 14.86
N PRO A 141 -4.78 -11.48 15.44
CA PRO A 141 -4.73 -10.06 15.10
C PRO A 141 -4.45 -9.87 13.61
N LYS A 142 -5.09 -8.87 12.99
CA LYS A 142 -5.11 -8.71 11.53
C LYS A 142 -4.17 -7.59 11.10
N LEU A 143 -3.31 -7.88 10.12
CA LEU A 143 -2.45 -6.90 9.47
C LEU A 143 -2.76 -6.81 7.97
N HIS A 144 -2.61 -5.62 7.38
CA HIS A 144 -2.58 -5.45 5.91
C HIS A 144 -1.57 -4.39 5.49
N TYR A 145 -0.44 -4.83 4.93
CA TYR A 145 0.56 -3.94 4.38
C TYR A 145 0.43 -3.92 2.86
N ASP A 146 -0.08 -2.80 2.36
CA ASP A 146 -0.30 -2.50 0.96
C ASP A 146 0.92 -1.73 0.44
N LEU A 147 1.77 -2.40 -0.32
CA LEU A 147 3.11 -1.93 -0.69
C LEU A 147 3.10 -1.26 -2.08
N HIS A 148 3.41 0.03 -2.09
CA HIS A 148 3.41 0.91 -3.26
C HIS A 148 4.77 1.56 -3.45
N THR A 149 4.93 2.23 -4.59
CA THR A 149 6.01 3.18 -4.84
C THR A 149 5.48 4.46 -5.47
N ALA A 150 6.11 5.58 -5.14
CA ALA A 150 5.68 6.88 -5.60
C ALA A 150 6.17 7.16 -7.03
N ILE A 151 5.31 7.77 -7.84
CA ILE A 151 5.68 8.25 -9.18
C ILE A 151 6.57 9.49 -9.10
N ARG A 152 6.43 10.26 -8.02
CA ARG A 152 7.12 11.53 -7.78
C ARG A 152 8.20 11.35 -6.72
N ASP A 153 9.22 12.22 -6.79
CA ASP A 153 10.19 12.36 -5.71
C ASP A 153 9.49 12.81 -4.41
N SER A 154 10.16 12.61 -3.28
CA SER A 154 9.63 12.94 -1.96
C SER A 154 10.72 13.48 -1.05
N ARG A 155 10.40 14.45 -0.19
CA ARG A 155 11.29 14.86 0.91
C ARG A 155 11.45 13.75 1.96
N TYR A 156 10.50 12.83 2.00
CA TYR A 156 10.56 11.57 2.74
C TYR A 156 10.46 10.43 1.72
N PRO A 157 11.58 9.97 1.14
CA PRO A 157 11.60 8.90 0.16
C PRO A 157 10.75 7.68 0.51
N ARG A 158 10.70 7.31 1.80
CA ARG A 158 9.81 6.27 2.33
C ARG A 158 8.84 6.84 3.34
N PHE A 159 7.55 6.70 3.07
CA PHE A 159 6.52 7.14 4.01
C PHE A 159 5.30 6.22 4.00
N VAL A 160 4.47 6.34 5.01
CA VAL A 160 3.31 5.49 5.24
C VAL A 160 2.06 6.35 5.24
N VAL A 161 1.00 5.90 4.60
CA VAL A 161 -0.33 6.48 4.72
C VAL A 161 -1.15 5.60 5.65
N GLU A 162 -1.57 6.19 6.78
CA GLU A 162 -2.54 5.57 7.68
C GLU A 162 -3.97 5.90 7.20
N PRO A 163 -4.78 4.90 6.85
CA PRO A 163 -6.17 5.13 6.50
C PRO A 163 -6.99 5.65 7.69
N PHE A 164 -7.98 6.48 7.38
CA PHE A 164 -8.97 6.91 8.36
C PHE A 164 -9.97 5.77 8.66
N ALA A 165 -10.12 5.44 9.93
CA ALA A 165 -11.12 4.52 10.43
C ALA A 165 -11.39 4.78 11.92
N ASP A 166 -12.49 4.23 12.44
CA ASP A 166 -12.85 4.34 13.86
C ASP A 166 -11.90 3.55 14.77
N SER A 167 -11.29 2.48 14.25
CA SER A 167 -10.29 1.68 14.96
C SER A 167 -8.98 2.43 15.13
N SER A 168 -8.44 2.45 16.35
CA SER A 168 -7.12 3.02 16.64
C SER A 168 -5.99 2.18 16.06
N THR A 169 -4.89 2.85 15.70
CA THR A 169 -3.65 2.17 15.37
C THR A 169 -2.88 1.80 16.64
N ASP A 170 -2.42 0.56 16.71
CA ASP A 170 -1.63 0.06 17.85
C ASP A 170 -0.25 0.71 17.85
N ALA A 171 0.19 1.19 19.03
CA ALA A 171 1.40 1.99 19.15
C ALA A 171 2.69 1.24 18.71
N GLU A 172 2.70 -0.09 18.82
CA GLU A 172 3.83 -0.92 18.40
C GLU A 172 4.09 -0.85 16.88
N GLN A 173 3.04 -0.63 16.08
CA GLN A 173 3.16 -0.51 14.63
C GLN A 173 4.17 0.58 14.30
N TRP A 174 4.09 1.74 14.96
CA TRP A 174 4.98 2.87 14.68
C TRP A 174 6.45 2.55 14.90
N GLY A 175 6.77 1.73 15.91
CA GLY A 175 8.15 1.34 16.11
C GLY A 175 8.64 0.28 15.13
N TRP A 176 7.75 -0.61 14.66
CA TRP A 176 8.05 -1.54 13.57
C TRP A 176 8.30 -0.79 12.26
N LEU A 177 7.46 0.21 11.95
CA LEU A 177 7.60 0.99 10.71
C LEU A 177 8.86 1.86 10.75
N ALA A 178 9.20 2.44 11.91
CA ALA A 178 10.47 3.14 12.10
C ALA A 178 11.68 2.21 11.90
N ALA A 179 11.63 0.99 12.46
CA ALA A 179 12.69 -0.01 12.27
C ALA A 179 12.80 -0.51 10.82
N ALA A 180 11.70 -0.45 10.07
CA ALA A 180 11.65 -0.69 8.63
C ALA A 180 12.07 0.53 7.78
N ASP A 181 12.69 1.53 8.41
CA ASP A 181 13.25 2.73 7.77
C ASP A 181 12.19 3.58 7.03
N MET A 182 10.95 3.55 7.52
CA MET A 182 9.94 4.54 7.16
C MET A 182 10.28 5.86 7.84
N GLN A 183 10.07 6.97 7.13
CA GLN A 183 10.58 8.29 7.54
C GLN A 183 9.46 9.28 7.87
N ALA A 184 8.25 9.04 7.35
CA ALA A 184 7.09 9.85 7.64
C ALA A 184 5.80 9.03 7.65
N VAL A 185 4.80 9.55 8.37
CA VAL A 185 3.44 9.01 8.42
C VAL A 185 2.45 10.11 8.06
N LEU A 186 1.54 9.81 7.14
CA LEU A 186 0.42 10.66 6.77
C LEU A 186 -0.88 10.06 7.29
N HIS A 187 -1.50 10.72 8.27
CA HIS A 187 -2.83 10.37 8.76
C HIS A 187 -3.91 10.91 7.83
N GLN A 188 -4.69 10.01 7.21
CA GLN A 188 -5.92 10.39 6.51
C GLN A 188 -6.98 10.86 7.52
N HIS A 189 -7.84 11.76 7.09
CA HIS A 189 -8.91 12.34 7.91
C HIS A 189 -10.32 11.93 7.46
N GLN A 190 -10.42 11.21 6.35
CA GLN A 190 -11.68 10.74 5.77
C GLN A 190 -11.48 9.43 5.00
N HIS A 191 -12.58 8.73 4.71
CA HIS A 191 -12.57 7.51 3.92
C HIS A 191 -11.96 7.76 2.53
N SER A 192 -11.11 6.84 2.07
CA SER A 192 -10.34 7.00 0.84
C SER A 192 -10.50 5.85 -0.15
N TRP A 193 -11.22 4.79 0.23
CA TRP A 193 -11.53 3.60 -0.57
C TRP A 193 -10.30 2.95 -1.22
N THR A 194 -9.14 3.09 -0.55
CA THR A 194 -7.90 2.36 -0.85
C THR A 194 -7.98 0.93 -0.31
N PHE A 195 -7.07 0.07 -0.75
CA PHE A 195 -7.09 -1.32 -0.32
C PHE A 195 -6.74 -1.48 1.17
N SER A 196 -5.77 -0.72 1.65
CA SER A 196 -5.47 -0.59 3.08
C SER A 196 -6.66 -0.05 3.88
N HIS A 197 -7.39 0.94 3.34
CA HIS A 197 -8.59 1.48 3.96
C HIS A 197 -9.70 0.42 4.10
N TYR A 198 -9.90 -0.43 3.09
CA TYR A 198 -10.87 -1.53 3.15
C TYR A 198 -10.61 -2.47 4.34
N SER A 199 -9.36 -2.93 4.50
CA SER A 199 -9.01 -3.80 5.63
C SER A 199 -9.14 -3.09 6.98
N LYS A 200 -8.74 -1.82 7.09
CA LYS A 200 -8.90 -1.08 8.35
C LYS A 200 -10.37 -0.86 8.70
N HIS A 201 -11.15 -0.35 7.74
CA HIS A 201 -12.53 0.06 7.95
C HIS A 201 -13.49 -1.11 8.16
N TYR A 202 -13.41 -2.16 7.34
CA TYR A 202 -14.35 -3.28 7.40
C TYR A 202 -13.89 -4.43 8.33
N HIS A 203 -12.60 -4.51 8.65
CA HIS A 203 -12.05 -5.62 9.43
C HIS A 203 -11.32 -5.21 10.71
N ALA A 204 -11.19 -3.91 10.98
CA ALA A 204 -10.39 -3.36 12.08
C ALA A 204 -8.94 -3.87 12.08
N ALA A 205 -8.37 -4.12 10.89
CA ALA A 205 -6.98 -4.53 10.73
C ALA A 205 -6.03 -3.36 10.94
N GLN A 206 -4.85 -3.61 11.50
CA GLN A 206 -3.74 -2.66 11.44
C GLN A 206 -3.25 -2.63 9.99
N ALA A 207 -3.69 -1.63 9.23
CA ALA A 207 -3.50 -1.56 7.79
C ALA A 207 -2.91 -0.23 7.35
N PHE A 208 -2.00 -0.30 6.39
CA PHE A 208 -1.25 0.86 5.91
C PHE A 208 -0.94 0.74 4.43
N THR A 209 -0.89 1.88 3.73
CA THR A 209 -0.27 1.97 2.41
C THR A 209 1.15 2.47 2.58
N PHE A 210 2.12 1.69 2.12
CA PHE A 210 3.55 2.02 2.17
C PHE A 210 3.99 2.59 0.84
N GLU A 211 4.70 3.70 0.86
CA GLU A 211 5.35 4.28 -0.31
C GLU A 211 6.85 4.03 -0.15
N LEU A 212 7.38 3.03 -0.87
CA LEU A 212 8.71 2.45 -0.62
C LEU A 212 9.85 3.11 -1.40
N GLY A 213 9.64 4.30 -1.94
CA GLY A 213 10.58 4.96 -2.85
C GLY A 213 9.93 5.25 -4.19
N ARG A 214 10.74 5.40 -5.23
CA ARG A 214 10.28 5.79 -6.57
C ARG A 214 10.03 4.57 -7.45
N VAL A 215 9.02 4.66 -8.31
CA VAL A 215 8.77 3.64 -9.34
C VAL A 215 10.00 3.44 -10.24
N ALA A 216 10.37 2.19 -10.49
CA ALA A 216 11.28 1.80 -11.55
C ALA A 216 10.77 0.51 -12.23
N PRO A 217 11.21 0.21 -13.47
CA PRO A 217 10.92 -1.06 -14.11
C PRO A 217 11.55 -2.24 -13.36
N PHE A 218 11.04 -3.45 -13.61
CA PHE A 218 11.65 -4.69 -13.12
C PHE A 218 13.16 -4.76 -13.43
N GLY A 219 13.94 -5.23 -12.47
CA GLY A 219 15.39 -5.35 -12.52
C GLY A 219 16.14 -4.03 -12.32
N GLN A 220 15.44 -2.90 -12.15
CA GLN A 220 16.05 -1.57 -11.98
C GLN A 220 15.78 -0.94 -10.60
N ASN A 221 15.06 -1.65 -9.71
CA ASN A 221 14.78 -1.15 -8.37
C ASN A 221 16.00 -1.29 -7.45
N ASP A 222 16.19 -0.33 -6.55
CA ASP A 222 17.18 -0.42 -5.48
C ASP A 222 16.66 -1.25 -4.30
N LEU A 223 16.71 -2.58 -4.45
CA LEU A 223 16.29 -3.52 -3.40
C LEU A 223 17.17 -3.43 -2.13
N ALA A 224 18.40 -2.92 -2.24
CA ALA A 224 19.25 -2.75 -1.06
C ALA A 224 18.64 -1.74 -0.08
N SER A 225 17.97 -0.70 -0.59
CA SER A 225 17.21 0.26 0.22
C SER A 225 15.97 -0.34 0.90
N LEU A 226 15.47 -1.49 0.41
CA LEU A 226 14.27 -2.16 0.92
C LEU A 226 14.56 -3.29 1.92
N LYS A 227 15.84 -3.55 2.24
CA LYS A 227 16.21 -4.57 3.24
C LYS A 227 15.53 -4.42 4.61
N PRO A 228 15.36 -3.20 5.16
CA PRO A 228 14.61 -3.04 6.41
C PRO A 228 13.15 -3.48 6.29
N MET A 229 12.51 -3.21 5.14
CA MET A 229 11.14 -3.67 4.86
C MET A 229 11.09 -5.20 4.70
N LEU A 230 12.06 -5.80 4.00
CA LEU A 230 12.17 -7.26 3.89
C LEU A 230 12.27 -7.91 5.28
N ALA A 231 13.07 -7.32 6.18
CA ALA A 231 13.23 -7.81 7.55
C ALA A 231 11.92 -7.71 8.35
N LEU A 232 11.14 -6.64 8.17
CA LEU A 232 9.82 -6.49 8.78
C LEU A 232 8.84 -7.59 8.29
N LEU A 233 8.72 -7.76 6.97
CA LEU A 233 7.84 -8.80 6.39
C LEU A 233 8.26 -10.20 6.84
N THR A 234 9.56 -10.46 6.89
CA THR A 234 10.11 -11.75 7.33
C THR A 234 9.74 -12.03 8.78
N ALA A 235 9.99 -11.09 9.70
CA ALA A 235 9.67 -11.25 11.12
C ALA A 235 8.16 -11.47 11.35
N LEU A 236 7.30 -10.72 10.65
CA LEU A 236 5.86 -10.90 10.72
C LEU A 236 5.42 -12.27 10.18
N SER A 237 6.01 -12.72 9.07
CA SER A 237 5.70 -14.03 8.48
C SER A 237 6.18 -15.21 9.32
N GLU A 238 7.28 -15.04 10.07
CA GLU A 238 7.77 -15.99 11.06
C GLU A 238 6.88 -16.01 12.33
N GLY A 239 5.98 -15.04 12.47
CA GLY A 239 5.19 -14.85 13.69
C GLY A 239 6.07 -14.45 14.88
N HIS A 240 7.11 -13.65 14.63
CA HIS A 240 7.95 -13.02 15.64
C HIS A 240 7.57 -11.54 15.80
N SER A 241 7.91 -10.96 16.96
CA SER A 241 7.82 -9.51 17.11
C SER A 241 8.92 -8.85 16.26
N PRO A 242 8.56 -7.93 15.34
CA PRO A 242 9.54 -7.21 14.54
C PRO A 242 10.51 -6.38 15.37
N ALA A 243 11.63 -5.99 14.75
CA ALA A 243 12.51 -4.98 15.34
C ALA A 243 11.73 -3.69 15.61
N HIS A 244 12.15 -2.96 16.64
CA HIS A 244 11.49 -1.73 17.06
C HIS A 244 12.49 -0.58 17.17
N GLN A 245 12.12 0.59 16.65
CA GLN A 245 12.81 1.85 16.87
C GLN A 245 11.84 2.91 17.43
N PRO A 246 12.33 3.95 18.12
CA PRO A 246 11.46 5.02 18.61
C PRO A 246 10.65 5.66 17.47
N ALA A 247 9.32 5.77 17.65
CA ALA A 247 8.44 6.42 16.68
C ALA A 247 8.86 7.87 16.36
N SER A 248 9.57 8.54 17.29
CA SER A 248 10.14 9.88 17.10
C SER A 248 11.18 10.00 15.98
N GLN A 249 11.61 8.88 15.38
CA GLN A 249 12.43 8.90 14.17
C GLN A 249 11.61 9.19 12.89
N MET A 250 10.29 9.08 12.96
CA MET A 250 9.38 9.42 11.86
C MET A 250 8.74 10.79 12.07
N GLN A 251 8.51 11.51 10.97
CA GLN A 251 7.69 12.71 10.98
C GLN A 251 6.22 12.36 10.74
N PHE A 252 5.35 12.71 11.69
CA PHE A 252 3.90 12.53 11.55
C PHE A 252 3.26 13.79 10.94
N PHE A 253 2.31 13.58 10.05
CA PHE A 253 1.56 14.62 9.35
C PHE A 253 0.06 14.34 9.43
N LYS A 254 -0.74 15.40 9.58
CA LYS A 254 -2.20 15.35 9.40
C LYS A 254 -2.62 16.20 8.22
N VAL A 255 -3.61 15.71 7.48
CA VAL A 255 -4.26 16.48 6.42
C VAL A 255 -4.97 17.69 7.02
N GLN A 256 -4.74 18.86 6.42
CA GLN A 256 -5.40 20.13 6.75
C GLN A 256 -6.42 20.50 5.68
N HIS A 257 -6.07 20.29 4.41
CA HIS A 257 -6.93 20.61 3.28
C HIS A 257 -6.76 19.59 2.14
N GLU A 258 -7.78 19.50 1.28
CA GLU A 258 -7.70 18.82 0.00
C GLU A 258 -7.87 19.84 -1.12
N LEU A 259 -7.02 19.77 -2.13
CA LEU A 259 -7.22 20.50 -3.38
C LEU A 259 -8.04 19.59 -4.30
N ILE A 260 -9.28 19.97 -4.60
CA ILE A 260 -10.21 19.23 -5.45
C ILE A 260 -10.35 19.97 -6.76
N ARG A 261 -10.26 19.25 -7.89
CA ARG A 261 -10.54 19.81 -9.21
C ARG A 261 -12.05 19.94 -9.37
N GLN A 262 -12.59 21.16 -9.40
CA GLN A 262 -14.04 21.40 -9.53
C GLN A 262 -14.43 21.81 -10.96
N SER A 263 -13.48 22.34 -11.74
CA SER A 263 -13.73 22.75 -13.13
C SER A 263 -12.60 22.33 -14.08
N ASP A 264 -12.84 22.54 -15.38
CA ASP A 264 -11.84 22.32 -16.42
C ASP A 264 -10.68 23.33 -16.36
N ASP A 265 -10.90 24.50 -15.75
CA ASP A 265 -9.92 25.56 -15.56
C ASP A 265 -8.99 25.33 -14.35
N PHE A 266 -9.08 24.16 -13.70
CA PHE A 266 -8.23 23.82 -12.55
C PHE A 266 -6.76 23.75 -12.93
N GLN A 267 -5.92 24.40 -12.13
CA GLN A 267 -4.46 24.29 -12.23
C GLN A 267 -3.78 24.30 -10.86
N LEU A 268 -2.69 23.55 -10.75
CA LEU A 268 -1.75 23.66 -9.64
C LEU A 268 -0.74 24.76 -9.95
N CYS A 269 -0.54 25.70 -9.02
CA CYS A 269 0.30 26.89 -9.23
C CYS A 269 1.75 26.70 -8.78
N PHE A 270 2.25 25.46 -8.84
CA PHE A 270 3.62 25.07 -8.56
C PHE A 270 4.10 24.05 -9.58
N ALA A 271 5.42 23.83 -9.66
CA ALA A 271 6.02 23.00 -10.71
C ALA A 271 5.49 21.57 -10.73
N GLU A 272 5.29 21.01 -11.92
CA GLU A 272 4.74 19.66 -12.09
C GLU A 272 5.66 18.58 -11.50
N ASP A 273 6.95 18.83 -11.30
CA ASP A 273 7.90 17.90 -10.68
C ASP A 273 8.04 18.11 -9.16
N THR A 274 7.21 18.95 -8.54
CA THR A 274 7.23 19.20 -7.09
C THR A 274 7.14 17.89 -6.30
N ALA A 275 8.13 17.67 -5.45
CA ALA A 275 8.25 16.49 -4.61
C ALA A 275 7.13 16.42 -3.54
N ASN A 276 6.74 15.22 -3.16
CA ASN A 276 5.91 14.98 -1.98
C ASN A 276 6.57 15.58 -0.73
N PHE A 277 5.72 16.10 0.15
CA PHE A 277 6.07 16.85 1.34
C PHE A 277 6.91 18.12 1.08
N ASN A 278 6.83 18.71 -0.11
CA ASN A 278 7.41 20.04 -0.32
C ASN A 278 6.62 21.09 0.48
N ARG A 279 7.33 21.90 1.27
CA ARG A 279 6.77 22.93 2.15
C ARG A 279 6.48 24.23 1.38
N PHE A 280 5.35 24.84 1.69
CA PHE A 280 4.92 26.14 1.18
C PHE A 280 4.64 27.11 2.33
N GLU A 281 5.09 28.36 2.17
CA GLU A 281 4.93 29.43 3.16
C GLU A 281 3.56 30.11 3.07
N PRO A 282 3.10 30.77 4.15
CA PRO A 282 1.94 31.64 4.13
C PRO A 282 1.89 32.60 2.94
N GLY A 283 0.70 32.73 2.35
CA GLY A 283 0.42 33.57 1.19
C GLY A 283 0.73 32.93 -0.17
N THR A 284 1.44 31.79 -0.20
CA THR A 284 1.76 31.09 -1.45
C THR A 284 0.49 30.60 -2.15
N LEU A 285 0.34 30.89 -3.44
CA LEU A 285 -0.75 30.38 -4.28
C LEU A 285 -0.46 28.92 -4.67
N LEU A 286 -1.36 28.01 -4.35
CA LEU A 286 -1.17 26.57 -4.62
C LEU A 286 -2.08 26.04 -5.73
N ALA A 287 -3.28 26.58 -5.87
CA ALA A 287 -4.20 26.20 -6.92
C ALA A 287 -5.09 27.36 -7.34
N GLN A 288 -5.60 27.26 -8.56
CA GLN A 288 -6.67 28.10 -9.09
C GLN A 288 -7.68 27.18 -9.77
N ASP A 289 -8.97 27.41 -9.53
CA ASP A 289 -10.08 26.71 -10.16
C ASP A 289 -11.14 27.73 -10.59
N GLY A 290 -11.80 27.52 -11.72
CA GLY A 290 -12.85 28.41 -12.21
C GLY A 290 -14.09 28.48 -11.30
N GLU A 291 -14.34 27.43 -10.50
CA GLU A 291 -15.43 27.37 -9.53
C GLU A 291 -14.93 27.59 -8.10
N ALA A 292 -13.88 26.87 -7.67
CA ALA A 292 -13.37 26.96 -6.30
C ALA A 292 -12.56 28.25 -6.01
N GLY A 293 -12.08 28.94 -7.05
CA GLY A 293 -11.24 30.13 -6.95
C GLY A 293 -9.78 29.83 -6.59
N GLU A 294 -9.09 30.81 -6.01
CA GLU A 294 -7.70 30.66 -5.58
C GLU A 294 -7.59 29.94 -4.23
N PHE A 295 -6.69 28.97 -4.15
CA PHE A 295 -6.21 28.46 -2.86
C PHE A 295 -4.84 29.04 -2.52
N ARG A 296 -4.75 29.77 -1.41
CA ARG A 296 -3.49 30.26 -0.84
C ARG A 296 -3.23 29.66 0.53
N VAL A 297 -1.95 29.39 0.83
CA VAL A 297 -1.54 28.95 2.17
C VAL A 297 -1.92 30.02 3.19
N GLY A 298 -2.62 29.63 4.24
CA GLY A 298 -2.98 30.49 5.37
C GLY A 298 -1.77 30.77 6.28
N GLU A 299 -2.01 30.97 7.57
CA GLU A 299 -0.93 31.30 8.53
C GLU A 299 0.00 30.13 8.84
N THR A 300 -0.51 28.89 8.75
CA THR A 300 0.28 27.68 9.01
C THR A 300 0.90 27.18 7.71
N PRO A 301 2.23 26.98 7.66
CA PRO A 301 2.89 26.38 6.51
C PRO A 301 2.34 24.99 6.21
N LEU A 302 2.12 24.70 4.92
CA LEU A 302 1.55 23.44 4.45
C LEU A 302 2.55 22.68 3.58
N HIS A 303 2.44 21.36 3.55
CA HIS A 303 3.22 20.49 2.70
C HIS A 303 2.29 19.77 1.72
N VAL A 304 2.68 19.69 0.44
CA VAL A 304 1.85 19.02 -0.56
C VAL A 304 2.16 17.53 -0.62
N VAL A 305 1.14 16.68 -0.74
CA VAL A 305 1.28 15.22 -0.95
C VAL A 305 0.35 14.76 -2.07
N PHE A 306 0.84 13.85 -2.90
CA PHE A 306 0.18 13.30 -4.10
C PHE A 306 -0.36 14.36 -5.08
N PRO A 307 0.40 15.41 -5.45
CA PRO A 307 -0.06 16.37 -6.45
C PRO A 307 -0.28 15.73 -7.82
N ASN A 308 -1.45 15.96 -8.41
CA ASN A 308 -1.81 15.56 -9.76
C ASN A 308 -2.90 16.50 -10.30
N ALA A 309 -2.54 17.39 -11.24
CA ALA A 309 -3.51 18.29 -11.86
C ALA A 309 -4.45 17.58 -12.85
N ASN A 310 -4.03 16.43 -13.40
CA ASN A 310 -4.74 15.71 -14.45
C ASN A 310 -5.75 14.68 -13.92
N VAL A 311 -6.29 14.91 -12.71
CA VAL A 311 -7.37 14.08 -12.15
C VAL A 311 -8.71 14.44 -12.78
N GLU A 312 -9.71 13.56 -12.68
CA GLU A 312 -11.07 13.85 -13.14
C GLU A 312 -11.69 15.04 -12.38
N VAL A 313 -12.68 15.71 -12.99
CA VAL A 313 -13.47 16.72 -12.28
C VAL A 313 -14.22 16.05 -11.13
N GLY A 314 -14.19 16.69 -9.96
CA GLY A 314 -14.67 16.17 -8.69
C GLY A 314 -13.64 15.34 -7.92
N ALA A 315 -12.50 15.01 -8.52
CA ALA A 315 -11.46 14.22 -7.86
C ALA A 315 -10.42 15.11 -7.14
N ARG A 316 -9.79 14.52 -6.12
CA ARG A 316 -8.73 15.15 -5.35
C ARG A 316 -7.44 15.24 -6.14
N ALA A 317 -6.99 16.46 -6.39
CA ALA A 317 -5.75 16.79 -7.07
C ALA A 317 -4.53 16.78 -6.14
N ALA A 318 -4.67 17.15 -4.86
CA ALA A 318 -3.58 17.06 -3.89
C ALA A 318 -4.09 17.04 -2.44
N LEU A 319 -3.24 16.58 -1.53
CA LEU A 319 -3.39 16.75 -0.09
C LEU A 319 -2.45 17.85 0.41
N LEU A 320 -2.95 18.70 1.31
CA LEU A 320 -2.14 19.67 2.03
C LEU A 320 -2.09 19.29 3.50
N VAL A 321 -0.87 19.12 4.01
CA VAL A 321 -0.62 18.48 5.31
C VAL A 321 0.26 19.36 6.19
N ALA A 322 0.09 19.23 7.50
CA ALA A 322 0.93 19.89 8.51
C ALA A 322 1.53 18.85 9.45
N PRO A 323 2.79 19.04 9.91
CA PRO A 323 3.40 18.22 10.94
C PRO A 323 2.55 18.18 12.22
N VAL A 324 2.54 17.05 12.90
CA VAL A 324 2.00 16.92 14.26
C VAL A 324 3.08 16.42 15.21
N THR A 325 3.03 16.94 16.43
CA THR A 325 3.87 16.55 17.57
C THR A 325 3.16 15.54 18.46
#